data_AF-A0A6A5SHD5-F1
#
_entry.id   AF-A0A6A5SHD5-F1
#
_cell.length_a   1.000
_cell.length_b   1.000
_cell.length_c   1.000
_cell.angle_alpha   90.00
_cell.angle_beta   90.00
_cell.angle_gamma   90.00
#
_symmetry.space_group_name_H-M   'P 1'
#
loop_
_entity.id
_entity.type
_entity.pdbx_description
1 polymer ?
#
loop_
_entity_poly.entity_id
_entity_poly.type
_entity_poly.pdbx_seq_one_letter_code
_entity_poly.pdbx_strand_id
1 'polypeptide(L)'
;MDSKSGAPARRSKRLTMRRFVSRCKRTCIRHTWLLPLVICLTMLALYAVYPYASNPVAAFIFLSYPLPRNNALIPAHVRADPAAPTHYGKGARDFAFVAFYIVVLSFTREFCMQRLIRPMALKCGIRNRDKQARFMEQSYTAMYFAVYGPFGVWIMSRTPVWYFNTTGMYEGFPHRTNEAVVKAYYLLQASYWAQQAIVLLLMLEKPRKDFKELVAHHIITLTLIWLSYRFHFTYIGIAIYVTHDVSDFFLATSKVLNYVTDARITGPYFFMFMCVWGYLRHWINLRIIYSLLTTFKTVGPFELNWETQQYKCWISQYITLALLSSLQAVNLFWWFHICRIAWKFVVYRDADDDRSEYEPTDEEGESDKKDVKKGEKKAVKATATGSKNGGQEGAEPRDRKTKGGKT
;
A
#
# COMPACT_ATOMS: atom_id res chain seq x y z
N MET A 1 61.25 28.93 -25.85
CA MET A 1 60.88 29.04 -24.43
C MET A 1 59.38 29.15 -24.31
N ASP A 2 58.79 28.03 -23.86
CA ASP A 2 57.57 27.88 -23.06
C ASP A 2 56.27 28.61 -23.43
N SER A 3 55.42 27.88 -24.14
CA SER A 3 53.97 27.95 -23.95
C SER A 3 53.52 26.85 -22.98
N LYS A 4 52.94 27.21 -21.84
CA LYS A 4 51.92 26.43 -21.08
C LYS A 4 51.62 27.11 -19.73
N SER A 5 50.35 27.46 -19.47
CA SER A 5 49.69 27.22 -18.15
C SER A 5 48.29 27.86 -18.01
N GLY A 6 47.35 27.55 -18.92
CA GLY A 6 45.93 27.93 -18.76
C GLY A 6 45.07 27.01 -17.86
N ALA A 7 45.66 26.09 -17.07
CA ALA A 7 44.93 24.92 -16.54
C ALA A 7 44.63 24.77 -15.02
N PRO A 8 44.91 25.70 -14.08
CA PRO A 8 44.65 25.45 -12.64
C PRO A 8 43.23 25.77 -12.16
N ALA A 9 42.62 26.88 -12.57
CA ALA A 9 41.34 27.36 -12.01
C ALA A 9 40.13 26.48 -12.40
N ARG A 10 40.12 25.93 -13.62
CA ARG A 10 39.06 25.04 -14.13
C ARG A 10 39.05 23.68 -13.42
N ARG A 11 40.21 23.20 -12.97
CA ARG A 11 40.38 21.92 -12.26
C ARG A 11 39.88 22.00 -10.81
N SER A 12 40.11 23.13 -10.14
CA SER A 12 39.63 23.40 -8.77
C SER A 12 38.10 23.43 -8.67
N LYS A 13 37.42 24.19 -9.55
CA LYS A 13 35.94 24.25 -9.58
C LYS A 13 35.31 22.87 -9.83
N ARG A 14 35.92 22.05 -10.69
CA ARG A 14 35.44 20.69 -11.02
C ARG A 14 35.56 19.72 -9.83
N LEU A 15 36.60 19.86 -9.00
CA LEU A 15 36.79 19.06 -7.78
C LEU A 15 35.79 19.45 -6.68
N THR A 16 35.52 20.75 -6.50
CA THR A 16 34.52 21.25 -5.55
C THR A 16 33.11 20.81 -5.94
N MET A 17 32.78 20.88 -7.23
CA MET A 17 31.49 20.41 -7.74
C MET A 17 31.31 18.90 -7.56
N ARG A 18 32.35 18.09 -7.82
CA ARG A 18 32.32 16.64 -7.55
C ARG A 18 32.14 16.31 -6.06
N ARG A 19 32.80 17.07 -5.16
CA ARG A 19 32.63 16.91 -3.71
C ARG A 19 31.22 17.28 -3.25
N PHE A 20 30.66 18.37 -3.79
CA PHE A 20 29.28 18.77 -3.52
C PHE A 20 28.28 17.70 -4.01
N VAL A 21 28.41 17.24 -5.26
CA VAL A 21 27.57 16.16 -5.82
C VAL A 21 27.68 14.87 -4.99
N SER A 22 28.89 14.50 -4.55
CA SER A 22 29.09 13.33 -3.68
C SER A 22 28.43 13.49 -2.31
N ARG A 23 28.43 14.69 -1.73
CA ARG A 23 27.73 15.00 -0.48
C ARG A 23 26.23 14.97 -0.67
N CYS A 24 25.69 15.64 -1.69
CA CYS A 24 24.27 15.59 -2.04
C CYS A 24 23.80 14.17 -2.30
N LYS A 25 24.55 13.36 -3.06
CA LYS A 25 24.25 11.95 -3.31
C LYS A 25 24.18 11.15 -2.00
N ARG A 26 25.14 11.35 -1.09
CA ARG A 26 25.11 10.70 0.23
C ARG A 26 23.91 11.13 1.08
N THR A 27 23.56 12.41 1.06
CA THR A 27 22.38 12.91 1.78
C THR A 27 21.08 12.37 1.20
N CYS A 28 20.93 12.30 -0.13
CA CYS A 28 19.75 11.72 -0.77
C CYS A 28 19.63 10.20 -0.55
N ILE A 29 20.75 9.48 -0.47
CA ILE A 29 20.73 8.05 -0.10
C ILE A 29 20.32 7.87 1.37
N ARG A 30 20.71 8.79 2.26
CA ARG A 30 20.34 8.75 3.69
C ARG A 30 18.89 9.18 3.94
N HIS A 31 18.40 10.12 3.13
CA HIS A 31 17.06 10.69 3.18
C HIS A 31 16.42 10.56 1.79
N THR A 32 15.91 9.37 1.50
CA THR A 32 15.27 9.01 0.23
C THR A 32 14.10 9.93 -0.14
N TRP A 33 13.42 10.55 0.84
CA TRP A 33 12.35 11.54 0.62
C TRP A 33 12.85 12.89 0.05
N LEU A 34 14.15 13.19 0.15
CA LEU A 34 14.68 14.52 -0.19
C LEU A 34 14.67 14.78 -1.69
N LEU A 35 14.97 13.77 -2.52
CA LEU A 35 14.94 13.93 -3.97
C LEU A 35 13.50 14.16 -4.51
N PRO A 36 12.50 13.32 -4.18
CA PRO A 36 11.10 13.60 -4.51
C PRO A 36 10.61 14.97 -4.02
N LEU A 37 10.99 15.37 -2.79
CA LEU A 37 10.64 16.68 -2.25
C LEU A 37 11.19 17.83 -3.10
N VAL A 38 12.46 17.77 -3.47
CA VAL A 38 13.08 18.82 -4.31
C VAL A 38 12.36 18.93 -5.66
N ILE A 39 11.99 17.80 -6.28
CA ILE A 39 11.23 17.79 -7.53
C ILE A 39 9.86 18.46 -7.33
N CYS A 40 9.14 18.10 -6.27
CA CYS A 40 7.84 18.69 -5.94
C CYS A 40 7.96 20.21 -5.72
N LEU A 41 8.90 20.65 -4.89
CA LEU A 41 9.12 22.07 -4.59
C LEU A 41 9.54 22.85 -5.85
N THR A 42 10.34 22.25 -6.72
CA THR A 42 10.75 22.88 -7.99
C THR A 42 9.53 23.10 -8.89
N MET A 43 8.65 22.11 -9.03
CA MET A 43 7.42 22.25 -9.82
C MET A 43 6.48 23.31 -9.23
N LEU A 44 6.29 23.31 -7.91
CA LEU A 44 5.48 24.33 -7.23
C LEU A 44 6.08 25.73 -7.40
N ALA A 45 7.40 25.89 -7.31
CA ALA A 45 8.08 27.16 -7.54
C ALA A 45 7.94 27.64 -8.99
N LEU A 46 8.08 26.75 -9.98
CA LEU A 46 7.87 27.08 -11.39
C LEU A 46 6.42 27.52 -11.67
N TYR A 47 5.45 26.95 -10.98
CA TYR A 47 4.07 27.42 -11.04
C TYR A 47 3.88 28.77 -10.35
N ALA A 48 4.47 28.97 -9.17
CA ALA A 48 4.36 30.22 -8.42
C ALA A 48 4.95 31.44 -9.16
N VAL A 49 5.99 31.23 -9.98
CA VAL A 49 6.56 32.29 -10.84
C VAL A 49 5.57 32.74 -11.93
N TYR A 50 4.73 31.82 -12.44
CA TYR A 50 3.74 32.12 -13.48
C TYR A 50 2.42 31.36 -13.20
N PRO A 51 1.59 31.85 -12.26
CA PRO A 51 0.44 31.12 -11.71
C PRO A 51 -0.81 31.23 -12.60
N TYR A 52 -0.64 31.00 -13.91
CA TYR A 52 -1.71 31.05 -14.89
C TYR A 52 -2.00 29.67 -15.48
N ALA A 53 -3.23 29.43 -15.92
CA ALA A 53 -3.64 28.16 -16.55
C ALA A 53 -2.87 27.84 -17.84
N SER A 54 -2.28 28.86 -18.48
CA SER A 54 -1.39 28.71 -19.64
C SER A 54 -0.03 28.08 -19.30
N ASN A 55 0.34 28.02 -18.01
CA ASN A 55 1.60 27.42 -17.59
C ASN A 55 1.59 25.91 -17.90
N PRO A 56 2.60 25.35 -18.60
CA PRO A 56 2.68 23.90 -18.83
C PRO A 56 2.73 23.09 -17.53
N VAL A 57 3.25 23.67 -16.43
CA VAL A 57 3.32 23.04 -15.11
C VAL A 57 1.92 22.92 -14.48
N ALA A 58 0.95 23.75 -14.87
CA ALA A 58 -0.41 23.68 -14.34
C ALA A 58 -1.06 22.30 -14.61
N ALA A 59 -0.74 21.66 -15.74
CA ALA A 59 -1.24 20.33 -16.08
C ALA A 59 -0.74 19.21 -15.16
N PHE A 60 0.38 19.43 -14.46
CA PHE A 60 0.92 18.49 -13.48
C PHE A 60 0.24 18.65 -12.11
N ILE A 61 -0.13 19.87 -11.74
CA ILE A 61 -0.67 20.20 -10.40
C ILE A 61 -2.20 20.11 -10.36
N PHE A 62 -2.88 20.56 -11.42
CA PHE A 62 -4.35 20.68 -11.46
C PHE A 62 -4.96 19.76 -12.51
N LEU A 63 -6.25 19.45 -12.31
CA LEU A 63 -7.03 18.70 -13.29
C LEU A 63 -7.11 19.46 -14.62
N SER A 64 -6.79 18.75 -15.69
CA SER A 64 -6.88 19.28 -17.06
C SER A 64 -8.27 19.04 -17.67
N TYR A 65 -8.63 19.86 -18.67
CA TYR A 65 -9.86 19.76 -19.47
C TYR A 65 -11.18 20.07 -18.70
N PRO A 66 -11.29 21.23 -18.01
CA PRO A 66 -12.59 21.67 -17.50
C PRO A 66 -13.55 21.90 -18.66
N LEU A 67 -14.78 21.40 -18.54
CA LEU A 67 -15.80 21.59 -19.57
C LEU A 67 -16.70 22.78 -19.22
N PRO A 68 -17.06 23.62 -20.21
CA PRO A 68 -18.09 24.62 -20.03
C PRO A 68 -19.39 23.98 -19.57
N ARG A 69 -20.11 24.65 -18.68
CA ARG A 69 -21.34 24.12 -18.07
C ARG A 69 -22.45 23.81 -19.07
N ASN A 70 -22.53 24.58 -20.15
CA ASN A 70 -23.48 24.39 -21.25
C ASN A 70 -23.08 23.26 -22.21
N ASN A 71 -21.98 22.53 -21.96
CA ASN A 71 -21.52 21.47 -22.84
C ASN A 71 -22.52 20.31 -22.88
N ALA A 72 -22.93 19.92 -24.10
CA ALA A 72 -23.90 18.85 -24.34
C ALA A 72 -23.49 17.48 -23.75
N LEU A 73 -22.20 17.25 -23.52
CA LEU A 73 -21.65 16.01 -22.95
C LEU A 73 -21.92 15.84 -21.45
N ILE A 74 -22.25 16.92 -20.74
CA ILE A 74 -22.60 16.88 -19.30
C ILE A 74 -24.06 16.45 -19.18
N PRO A 75 -24.45 15.52 -18.27
CA PRO A 75 -25.84 15.11 -18.14
C PRO A 75 -26.82 16.28 -17.91
N ALA A 76 -28.00 16.23 -18.53
CA ALA A 76 -28.96 17.34 -18.53
C ALA A 76 -29.38 17.81 -17.12
N HIS A 77 -29.59 16.86 -16.21
CA HIS A 77 -29.93 17.15 -14.81
C HIS A 77 -28.83 17.93 -14.08
N VAL A 78 -27.55 17.64 -14.36
CA VAL A 78 -26.39 18.37 -13.80
C VAL A 78 -26.30 19.78 -14.38
N ARG A 79 -26.58 19.95 -15.68
CA ARG A 79 -26.57 21.30 -16.30
C ARG A 79 -27.66 22.21 -15.72
N ALA A 80 -28.81 21.63 -15.39
CA ALA A 80 -29.97 22.35 -14.87
C ALA A 80 -29.76 22.90 -13.45
N ASP A 81 -28.99 22.23 -12.59
CA ASP A 81 -28.78 22.64 -11.19
C ASP A 81 -27.66 23.68 -11.03
N PRO A 82 -27.94 24.96 -10.69
CA PRO A 82 -26.97 26.04 -10.51
C PRO A 82 -25.79 25.69 -9.59
N ALA A 83 -25.98 24.83 -8.59
CA ALA A 83 -24.95 24.43 -7.65
C ALA A 83 -24.14 23.19 -8.07
N ALA A 84 -24.42 22.62 -9.25
CA ALA A 84 -23.78 21.41 -9.70
C ALA A 84 -22.24 21.55 -9.86
N PRO A 85 -21.46 20.53 -9.46
CA PRO A 85 -20.01 20.58 -9.57
C PRO A 85 -19.51 20.65 -11.02
N THR A 86 -18.28 21.16 -11.21
CA THR A 86 -17.65 21.21 -12.54
C THR A 86 -17.30 19.82 -13.06
N HIS A 87 -17.61 19.57 -14.34
CA HIS A 87 -17.25 18.35 -15.05
C HIS A 87 -15.99 18.53 -15.89
N TYR A 88 -15.23 17.45 -16.03
CA TYR A 88 -13.97 17.39 -16.75
C TYR A 88 -14.01 16.31 -17.84
N GLY A 89 -13.40 16.64 -18.97
CA GLY A 89 -13.11 15.69 -20.04
C GLY A 89 -11.85 14.88 -19.75
N LYS A 90 -11.36 14.15 -20.76
CA LYS A 90 -10.15 13.32 -20.67
C LYS A 90 -9.17 13.68 -21.78
N GLY A 91 -7.87 13.54 -21.51
CA GLY A 91 -6.86 13.77 -22.54
C GLY A 91 -5.43 13.53 -22.06
N ALA A 92 -4.46 13.75 -22.96
CA ALA A 92 -3.06 13.41 -22.73
C ALA A 92 -2.43 14.14 -21.52
N ARG A 93 -2.91 15.34 -21.16
CA ARG A 93 -2.44 16.07 -19.99
C ARG A 93 -2.74 15.36 -18.66
N ASP A 94 -3.68 14.41 -18.65
CA ASP A 94 -3.95 13.59 -17.46
C ASP A 94 -2.73 12.70 -17.10
N PHE A 95 -1.90 12.31 -18.08
CA PHE A 95 -0.65 11.60 -17.81
C PHE A 95 0.38 12.47 -17.09
N ALA A 96 0.42 13.78 -17.37
CA ALA A 96 1.29 14.71 -16.66
C ALA A 96 0.89 14.83 -15.19
N PHE A 97 -0.43 14.93 -14.93
CA PHE A 97 -0.99 14.89 -13.58
C PHE A 97 -0.56 13.60 -12.86
N VAL A 98 -0.78 12.44 -13.48
CA VAL A 98 -0.40 11.14 -12.89
C VAL A 98 1.10 11.07 -12.60
N ALA A 99 1.95 11.51 -13.53
CA ALA A 99 3.40 11.51 -13.36
C ALA A 99 3.86 12.39 -12.18
N PHE A 100 3.27 13.58 -12.01
CA PHE A 100 3.58 14.42 -10.86
C PHE A 100 3.16 13.79 -9.54
N TYR A 101 1.95 13.26 -9.49
CA TYR A 101 1.45 12.65 -8.25
C TYR A 101 2.14 11.34 -7.89
N ILE A 102 2.74 10.61 -8.84
CA ILE A 102 3.70 9.52 -8.53
C ILE A 102 4.88 10.06 -7.69
N VAL A 103 5.42 11.22 -8.04
CA VAL A 103 6.53 11.83 -7.30
C VAL A 103 6.07 12.33 -5.93
N VAL A 104 4.90 12.98 -5.86
CA VAL A 104 4.30 13.40 -4.59
C VAL A 104 4.06 12.21 -3.66
N LEU A 105 3.49 11.12 -4.16
CA LEU A 105 3.26 9.91 -3.38
C LEU A 105 4.56 9.22 -2.96
N SER A 106 5.59 9.26 -3.81
CA SER A 106 6.93 8.76 -3.44
C SER A 106 7.56 9.58 -2.32
N PHE A 107 7.42 10.91 -2.36
CA PHE A 107 7.81 11.79 -1.26
C PHE A 107 7.06 11.42 0.03
N THR A 108 5.73 11.39 -0.03
CA THR A 108 4.86 11.12 1.12
C THR A 108 5.18 9.77 1.75
N ARG A 109 5.35 8.72 0.93
CA ARG A 109 5.75 7.38 1.38
C ARG A 109 7.04 7.41 2.18
N GLU A 110 8.12 7.91 1.58
CA GLU A 110 9.44 7.90 2.21
C GLU A 110 9.49 8.80 3.45
N PHE A 111 8.81 9.95 3.41
CA PHE A 111 8.72 10.87 4.53
C PHE A 111 7.99 10.21 5.70
N CYS A 112 6.80 9.65 5.46
CA CYS A 112 6.01 9.00 6.50
C CYS A 112 6.73 7.78 7.09
N MET A 113 7.32 6.92 6.25
CA MET A 113 8.07 5.76 6.73
C MET A 113 9.25 6.16 7.62
N GLN A 114 10.07 7.14 7.21
CA GLN A 114 11.27 7.51 7.97
C GLN A 114 11.02 8.42 9.17
N ARG A 115 10.06 9.35 9.07
CA ARG A 115 9.84 10.39 10.08
C ARG A 115 8.70 10.08 11.05
N LEU A 116 7.64 9.42 10.59
CA LEU A 116 6.47 9.14 11.42
C LEU A 116 6.50 7.71 11.95
N ILE A 117 6.63 6.72 11.05
CA ILE A 117 6.44 5.31 11.39
C ILE A 117 7.69 4.70 12.03
N ARG A 118 8.89 5.00 11.53
CA ARG A 118 10.14 4.44 12.09
C ARG A 118 10.31 4.72 13.60
N PRO A 119 10.07 5.95 14.10
CA PRO A 119 10.09 6.20 15.54
C PRO A 119 9.03 5.39 16.30
N MET A 120 7.84 5.20 15.73
CA MET A 120 6.79 4.36 16.35
C MET A 120 7.22 2.90 16.43
N ALA A 121 7.81 2.36 15.35
CA ALA A 121 8.34 0.99 15.33
C ALA A 121 9.37 0.74 16.44
N LEU A 122 10.26 1.72 16.67
CA LEU A 122 11.26 1.64 17.74
C LEU A 122 10.63 1.71 19.13
N LYS A 123 9.61 2.55 19.33
CA LYS A 123 8.84 2.62 20.58
C LYS A 123 8.10 1.32 20.87
N CYS A 124 7.62 0.62 19.84
CA CYS A 124 7.02 -0.70 19.93
C CYS A 124 8.04 -1.84 20.14
N GLY A 125 9.34 -1.56 20.26
CA GLY A 125 10.36 -2.56 20.55
C GLY A 125 10.85 -3.37 19.33
N ILE A 126 10.45 -3.02 18.10
CA ILE A 126 10.85 -3.74 16.89
C ILE A 126 12.28 -3.35 16.50
N ARG A 127 13.26 -4.14 16.95
CA ARG A 127 14.70 -3.88 16.73
C ARG A 127 15.30 -4.57 15.50
N ASN A 128 14.73 -5.68 15.06
CA ASN A 128 15.19 -6.38 13.86
C ASN A 128 14.91 -5.50 12.62
N ARG A 129 15.94 -5.23 11.82
CA ARG A 129 15.88 -4.36 10.64
C ARG A 129 14.89 -4.83 9.58
N ASP A 130 14.82 -6.13 9.33
CA ASP A 130 13.93 -6.70 8.32
C ASP A 130 12.47 -6.65 8.79
N LYS A 131 12.22 -7.01 10.06
CA LYS A 131 10.88 -6.88 10.67
C LYS A 131 10.43 -5.41 10.73
N GLN A 132 11.35 -4.49 11.04
CA GLN A 132 11.09 -3.05 11.03
C GLN A 132 10.72 -2.55 9.64
N ALA A 133 11.43 -2.97 8.59
CA ALA A 133 11.11 -2.58 7.21
C ALA A 133 9.68 -3.01 6.82
N ARG A 134 9.32 -4.27 7.09
CA ARG A 134 7.97 -4.81 6.81
C ARG A 134 6.89 -4.10 7.62
N PHE A 135 7.12 -3.86 8.90
CA PHE A 135 6.21 -3.10 9.73
C PHE A 135 5.97 -1.69 9.15
N MET A 136 7.03 -1.00 8.71
CA MET A 136 6.90 0.32 8.12
C MET A 136 6.12 0.28 6.79
N GLU A 137 6.39 -0.71 5.93
CA GLU A 137 5.66 -0.91 4.67
C GLU A 137 4.16 -1.09 4.93
N GLN A 138 3.77 -2.02 5.82
CA GLN A 138 2.36 -2.29 6.12
C GLN A 138 1.69 -1.11 6.83
N SER A 139 2.38 -0.43 7.74
CA SER A 139 1.84 0.75 8.43
C SER A 139 1.58 1.91 7.46
N TYR A 140 2.46 2.14 6.49
CA TYR A 140 2.23 3.16 5.46
C TYR A 140 1.00 2.81 4.60
N THR A 141 0.91 1.56 4.16
CA THR A 141 -0.25 1.06 3.40
C THR A 141 -1.55 1.24 4.18
N ALA A 142 -1.57 0.89 5.47
CA ALA A 142 -2.72 1.09 6.34
C ALA A 142 -3.09 2.58 6.47
N MET A 143 -2.11 3.48 6.65
CA MET A 143 -2.35 4.91 6.73
C MET A 143 -2.88 5.50 5.41
N TYR A 144 -2.38 5.05 4.26
CA TYR A 144 -2.88 5.48 2.95
C TYR A 144 -4.35 5.07 2.76
N PHE A 145 -4.68 3.79 2.98
CA PHE A 145 -6.05 3.30 2.80
C PHE A 145 -7.02 3.75 3.91
N ALA A 146 -6.54 4.14 5.09
CA ALA A 146 -7.35 4.81 6.10
C ALA A 146 -7.95 6.13 5.60
N VAL A 147 -7.26 6.82 4.69
CA VAL A 147 -7.73 8.06 4.06
C VAL A 147 -8.47 7.77 2.75
N TYR A 148 -7.86 7.00 1.85
CA TYR A 148 -8.42 6.76 0.51
C TYR A 148 -9.61 5.81 0.50
N GLY A 149 -9.71 4.88 1.45
CA GLY A 149 -10.85 3.96 1.56
C GLY A 149 -12.17 4.70 1.81
N PRO A 150 -12.30 5.45 2.92
CA PRO A 150 -13.50 6.27 3.18
C PRO A 150 -13.75 7.32 2.09
N PHE A 151 -12.69 7.94 1.55
CA PHE A 151 -12.81 8.88 0.45
C PHE A 151 -13.39 8.21 -0.81
N GLY A 152 -12.94 6.99 -1.14
CA GLY A 152 -13.48 6.22 -2.26
C GLY A 152 -14.95 5.83 -2.07
N VAL A 153 -15.35 5.45 -0.85
CA VAL A 153 -16.77 5.18 -0.52
C VAL A 153 -17.62 6.44 -0.70
N TRP A 154 -17.14 7.59 -0.25
CA TRP A 154 -17.81 8.88 -0.48
C TRP A 154 -17.87 9.27 -1.96
N ILE A 155 -16.84 8.99 -2.74
CA ILE A 155 -16.87 9.20 -4.20
C ILE A 155 -17.92 8.30 -4.84
N MET A 156 -17.97 7.02 -4.45
CA MET A 156 -18.92 6.05 -4.99
C MET A 156 -20.38 6.46 -4.69
N SER A 157 -20.67 7.04 -3.53
CA SER A 157 -22.03 7.48 -3.17
C SER A 157 -22.58 8.61 -4.04
N ARG A 158 -21.71 9.35 -4.71
CA ARG A 158 -22.07 10.43 -5.64
C ARG A 158 -22.18 9.95 -7.08
N THR A 159 -22.09 8.64 -7.33
CA THR A 159 -22.23 8.04 -8.64
C THR A 159 -23.39 7.04 -8.66
N PRO A 160 -23.94 6.68 -9.84
CA PRO A 160 -24.98 5.66 -9.95
C PRO A 160 -24.56 4.26 -9.46
N VAL A 161 -23.27 4.06 -9.20
CA VAL A 161 -22.65 2.82 -8.72
C VAL A 161 -22.76 2.65 -7.20
N TRP A 162 -23.43 3.58 -6.50
CA TRP A 162 -23.60 3.50 -5.06
C TRP A 162 -24.03 2.11 -4.60
N TYR A 163 -23.33 1.60 -3.56
CA TYR A 163 -23.52 0.26 -3.03
C TYR A 163 -23.41 -0.87 -4.07
N PHE A 164 -22.45 -0.72 -5.00
CA PHE A 164 -22.15 -1.69 -6.05
C PHE A 164 -23.36 -2.02 -6.94
N ASN A 165 -24.17 -1.01 -7.26
CA ASN A 165 -25.25 -1.15 -8.23
C ASN A 165 -24.68 -1.39 -9.63
N THR A 166 -24.87 -2.61 -10.14
CA THR A 166 -24.33 -3.05 -11.42
C THR A 166 -25.04 -2.41 -12.62
N THR A 167 -26.32 -2.06 -12.49
CA THR A 167 -27.05 -1.36 -13.56
C THR A 167 -26.47 0.04 -13.78
N GLY A 168 -26.18 0.75 -12.70
CA GLY A 168 -25.58 2.08 -12.72
C GLY A 168 -24.16 2.12 -13.33
N MET A 169 -23.50 0.96 -13.50
CA MET A 169 -22.22 0.88 -14.20
C MET A 169 -22.34 1.06 -15.72
N TYR A 170 -23.51 0.80 -16.31
CA TYR A 170 -23.74 0.86 -17.76
C TYR A 170 -24.82 1.87 -18.16
N GLU A 171 -25.69 2.25 -17.24
CA GLU A 171 -26.72 3.24 -17.50
C GLU A 171 -26.09 4.58 -17.90
N GLY A 172 -26.59 5.17 -19.00
CA GLY A 172 -26.06 6.41 -19.55
C GLY A 172 -24.65 6.30 -20.16
N PHE A 173 -24.15 5.08 -20.42
CA PHE A 173 -22.87 4.88 -21.10
C PHE A 173 -22.96 5.37 -22.57
N PRO A 174 -21.96 6.11 -23.10
CA PRO A 174 -20.62 6.34 -22.54
C PRO A 174 -20.52 7.49 -21.53
N HIS A 175 -19.86 7.22 -20.39
CA HIS A 175 -19.57 8.22 -19.34
C HIS A 175 -18.36 9.10 -19.74
N ARG A 176 -18.58 9.98 -20.72
CA ARG A 176 -17.50 10.78 -21.33
C ARG A 176 -16.93 11.87 -20.42
N THR A 177 -17.71 12.32 -19.45
CA THR A 177 -17.33 13.37 -18.51
C THR A 177 -17.35 12.83 -17.08
N ASN A 178 -16.48 13.37 -16.23
CA ASN A 178 -16.43 13.00 -14.83
C ASN A 178 -16.47 14.27 -13.99
N GLU A 179 -17.16 14.21 -12.86
CA GLU A 179 -17.09 15.27 -11.86
C GLU A 179 -15.64 15.48 -11.38
N ALA A 180 -15.28 16.71 -11.01
CA ALA A 180 -13.93 17.09 -10.60
C ALA A 180 -13.29 16.09 -9.61
N VAL A 181 -13.96 15.82 -8.49
CA VAL A 181 -13.40 14.97 -7.45
C VAL A 181 -13.41 13.48 -7.83
N VAL A 182 -14.34 13.04 -8.68
CA VAL A 182 -14.34 11.68 -9.24
C VAL A 182 -13.12 11.49 -10.14
N LYS A 183 -12.85 12.45 -11.02
CA LYS A 183 -11.67 12.45 -11.89
C LYS A 183 -10.38 12.51 -11.05
N ALA A 184 -10.31 13.40 -10.06
CA ALA A 184 -9.15 13.50 -9.17
C ALA A 184 -8.89 12.19 -8.43
N TYR A 185 -9.92 11.61 -7.80
CA TYR A 185 -9.82 10.32 -7.12
C TYR A 185 -9.27 9.24 -8.06
N TYR A 186 -9.84 9.12 -9.26
CA TYR A 186 -9.44 8.11 -10.23
C TYR A 186 -7.97 8.26 -10.67
N LEU A 187 -7.54 9.50 -10.99
CA LEU A 187 -6.15 9.77 -11.41
C LEU A 187 -5.15 9.65 -10.25
N LEU A 188 -5.53 10.03 -9.03
CA LEU A 188 -4.70 9.85 -7.85
C LEU A 188 -4.50 8.37 -7.52
N GLN A 189 -5.55 7.55 -7.64
CA GLN A 189 -5.43 6.10 -7.52
C GLN A 189 -4.54 5.52 -8.62
N ALA A 190 -4.71 5.94 -9.87
CA ALA A 190 -3.81 5.55 -10.96
C ALA A 190 -2.34 5.90 -10.64
N SER A 191 -2.10 7.07 -10.04
CA SER A 191 -0.77 7.50 -9.58
C SER A 191 -0.21 6.61 -8.48
N TYR A 192 -1.04 6.23 -7.50
CA TYR A 192 -0.63 5.35 -6.41
C TYR A 192 -0.26 3.95 -6.90
N TRP A 193 -1.11 3.34 -7.73
CA TRP A 193 -0.84 2.01 -8.27
C TRP A 193 0.36 1.99 -9.23
N ALA A 194 0.54 3.06 -10.02
CA ALA A 194 1.75 3.23 -10.83
C ALA A 194 3.01 3.43 -9.97
N GLN A 195 2.91 4.21 -8.89
CA GLN A 195 3.99 4.39 -7.93
C GLN A 195 4.39 3.07 -7.28
N GLN A 196 3.42 2.25 -6.86
CA GLN A 196 3.70 0.93 -6.30
C GLN A 196 4.31 -0.04 -7.31
N ALA A 197 3.85 -0.01 -8.57
CA ALA A 197 4.48 -0.79 -9.63
C ALA A 197 5.95 -0.38 -9.84
N ILE A 198 6.29 0.91 -9.78
CA ILE A 198 7.67 1.39 -9.89
C ILE A 198 8.52 0.88 -8.72
N VAL A 199 8.00 0.94 -7.48
CA VAL A 199 8.67 0.40 -6.29
C VAL A 199 8.97 -1.09 -6.45
N LEU A 200 8.01 -1.85 -6.96
CA LEU A 200 8.14 -3.29 -7.22
C LEU A 200 9.16 -3.59 -8.33
N LEU A 201 9.07 -2.90 -9.48
CA LEU A 201 9.93 -3.12 -10.64
C LEU A 201 11.39 -2.75 -10.37
N LEU A 202 11.62 -1.68 -9.60
CA LEU A 202 12.96 -1.27 -9.18
C LEU A 202 13.50 -2.08 -8.00
N MET A 203 12.74 -3.08 -7.51
CA MET A 203 13.08 -3.93 -6.37
C MET A 203 13.52 -3.11 -5.14
N LEU A 204 12.86 -1.96 -4.91
CA LEU A 204 13.16 -1.11 -3.76
C LEU A 204 12.72 -1.77 -2.44
N GLU A 205 11.80 -2.74 -2.52
CA GLU A 205 11.42 -3.62 -1.42
C GLU A 205 12.00 -5.02 -1.63
N LYS A 206 12.36 -5.70 -0.52
CA LYS A 206 12.83 -7.09 -0.56
C LYS A 206 11.74 -7.97 -1.20
N PRO A 207 12.04 -8.78 -2.23
CA PRO A 207 11.07 -9.66 -2.86
C PRO A 207 10.37 -10.57 -1.84
N ARG A 208 9.08 -10.79 -2.04
CA ARG A 208 8.26 -11.71 -1.24
C ARG A 208 8.16 -13.07 -1.94
N LYS A 209 7.74 -14.12 -1.22
CA LYS A 209 7.56 -15.47 -1.80
C LYS A 209 6.56 -15.48 -2.96
N ASP A 210 5.59 -14.56 -2.95
CA ASP A 210 4.55 -14.34 -3.96
C ASP A 210 4.89 -13.22 -4.96
N PHE A 211 6.17 -12.96 -5.21
CA PHE A 211 6.60 -11.84 -6.06
C PHE A 211 6.06 -11.95 -7.49
N LYS A 212 6.00 -13.15 -8.07
CA LYS A 212 5.53 -13.35 -9.46
C LYS A 212 4.05 -13.03 -9.58
N GLU A 213 3.25 -13.48 -8.62
CA GLU A 213 1.81 -13.25 -8.56
C GLU A 213 1.52 -11.77 -8.28
N LEU A 214 2.34 -11.12 -7.45
CA LEU A 214 2.26 -9.68 -7.22
C LEU A 214 2.61 -8.87 -8.47
N VAL A 215 3.61 -9.28 -9.27
CA VAL A 215 3.93 -8.65 -10.56
C VAL A 215 2.78 -8.85 -11.55
N ALA A 216 2.24 -10.07 -11.67
CA ALA A 216 1.09 -10.34 -12.53
C ALA A 216 -0.12 -9.49 -12.16
N HIS A 217 -0.41 -9.35 -10.85
CA HIS A 217 -1.43 -8.44 -10.34
C HIS A 217 -1.22 -6.99 -10.79
N HIS A 218 0.01 -6.46 -10.69
CA HIS A 218 0.30 -5.08 -11.10
C HIS A 218 0.11 -4.87 -12.61
N ILE A 219 0.45 -5.87 -13.43
CA ILE A 219 0.21 -5.81 -14.87
C ILE A 219 -1.30 -5.77 -15.15
N ILE A 220 -2.09 -6.67 -14.51
CA ILE A 220 -3.54 -6.74 -14.69
C ILE A 220 -4.21 -5.44 -14.21
N THR A 221 -3.85 -4.96 -13.03
CA THR A 221 -4.45 -3.76 -12.43
C THR A 221 -4.13 -2.51 -13.23
N LEU A 222 -2.87 -2.26 -13.62
CA LEU A 222 -2.52 -1.11 -14.45
C LEU A 222 -3.22 -1.15 -15.81
N THR A 223 -3.37 -2.34 -16.40
CA THR A 223 -4.11 -2.54 -17.65
C THR A 223 -5.60 -2.22 -17.47
N LEU A 224 -6.23 -2.68 -16.37
CA LEU A 224 -7.62 -2.36 -16.02
C LEU A 224 -7.81 -0.86 -15.83
N ILE A 225 -6.92 -0.20 -15.09
CA ILE A 225 -6.96 1.25 -14.84
C ILE A 225 -6.88 2.02 -16.16
N TRP A 226 -5.91 1.67 -17.01
CA TRP A 226 -5.72 2.34 -18.30
C TRP A 226 -6.92 2.15 -19.23
N LEU A 227 -7.38 0.92 -19.43
CA LEU A 227 -8.50 0.61 -20.32
C LEU A 227 -9.80 1.23 -19.82
N SER A 228 -10.11 1.10 -18.53
CA SER A 228 -11.37 1.62 -18.00
C SER A 228 -11.41 3.15 -17.99
N TYR A 229 -10.27 3.84 -17.79
CA TYR A 229 -10.20 5.28 -18.00
C TYR A 229 -10.33 5.65 -19.50
N ARG A 230 -9.59 4.97 -20.38
CA ARG A 230 -9.54 5.29 -21.83
C ARG A 230 -10.87 5.04 -22.55
N PHE A 231 -11.60 3.99 -22.16
CA PHE A 231 -12.83 3.54 -22.80
C PHE A 231 -14.11 3.81 -21.99
N HIS A 232 -14.06 4.75 -21.04
CA HIS A 232 -15.24 5.24 -20.28
C HIS A 232 -15.89 4.23 -19.32
N PHE A 233 -15.20 3.16 -18.91
CA PHE A 233 -15.65 2.23 -17.87
C PHE A 233 -15.23 2.65 -16.45
N THR A 234 -15.14 3.96 -16.19
CA THR A 234 -14.64 4.51 -14.91
C THR A 234 -15.48 4.06 -13.73
N TYR A 235 -16.79 3.88 -13.93
CA TYR A 235 -17.74 3.43 -12.90
C TYR A 235 -17.49 1.99 -12.41
N ILE A 236 -17.16 1.07 -13.33
CA ILE A 236 -16.67 -0.27 -12.94
C ILE A 236 -15.37 -0.13 -12.15
N GLY A 237 -14.45 0.72 -12.64
CA GLY A 237 -13.18 0.99 -11.97
C GLY A 237 -13.33 1.52 -10.55
N ILE A 238 -14.27 2.44 -10.28
CA ILE A 238 -14.54 2.96 -8.93
C ILE A 238 -14.98 1.85 -7.98
N ALA A 239 -15.90 0.98 -8.42
CA ALA A 239 -16.32 -0.17 -7.61
C ALA A 239 -15.16 -1.10 -7.28
N ILE A 240 -14.31 -1.40 -8.26
CA ILE A 240 -13.11 -2.23 -8.06
C ILE A 240 -12.12 -1.55 -7.11
N TYR A 241 -11.81 -0.25 -7.28
CA TYR A 241 -10.95 0.47 -6.34
C TYR A 241 -11.48 0.41 -4.91
N VAL A 242 -12.76 0.72 -4.68
CA VAL A 242 -13.34 0.74 -3.33
C VAL A 242 -13.27 -0.63 -2.66
N THR A 243 -13.63 -1.71 -3.38
CA THR A 243 -13.50 -3.07 -2.82
C THR A 243 -12.06 -3.40 -2.46
N HIS A 244 -11.10 -2.98 -3.28
CA HIS A 244 -9.70 -3.30 -3.12
C HIS A 244 -9.06 -2.51 -1.98
N ASP A 245 -9.28 -1.20 -1.93
CA ASP A 245 -8.69 -0.32 -0.92
C ASP A 245 -9.21 -0.62 0.49
N VAL A 246 -10.52 -0.85 0.63
CA VAL A 246 -11.12 -1.16 1.94
C VAL A 246 -10.60 -2.51 2.45
N SER A 247 -10.53 -3.54 1.59
CA SER A 247 -9.99 -4.83 2.01
C SER A 247 -8.48 -4.78 2.29
N ASP A 248 -7.70 -4.00 1.54
CA ASP A 248 -6.27 -3.84 1.76
C ASP A 248 -5.96 -3.04 3.03
N PHE A 249 -6.84 -2.13 3.45
CA PHE A 249 -6.77 -1.51 4.77
C PHE A 249 -6.77 -2.57 5.87
N PHE A 250 -7.78 -3.46 5.89
CA PHE A 250 -7.88 -4.52 6.90
C PHE A 250 -6.73 -5.53 6.82
N LEU A 251 -6.23 -5.82 5.61
CA LEU A 251 -5.04 -6.66 5.44
C LEU A 251 -3.80 -6.01 6.05
N ALA A 252 -3.55 -4.72 5.75
CA ALA A 252 -2.38 -4.01 6.22
C ALA A 252 -2.40 -3.83 7.76
N THR A 253 -3.54 -3.45 8.31
CA THR A 253 -3.73 -3.28 9.76
C THR A 253 -3.63 -4.61 10.52
N SER A 254 -4.17 -5.72 9.98
CA SER A 254 -4.05 -7.03 10.64
C SER A 254 -2.58 -7.44 10.81
N LYS A 255 -1.74 -7.16 9.80
CA LYS A 255 -0.30 -7.37 9.88
C LYS A 255 0.37 -6.45 10.89
N VAL A 256 0.04 -5.17 10.89
CA VAL A 256 0.55 -4.19 11.87
C VAL A 256 0.21 -4.62 13.31
N LEU A 257 -1.02 -5.07 13.55
CA LEU A 257 -1.46 -5.57 14.85
C LEU A 257 -0.68 -6.81 15.28
N ASN A 258 -0.39 -7.73 14.35
CA ASN A 258 0.41 -8.92 14.65
C ASN A 258 1.83 -8.58 15.14
N TYR A 259 2.39 -7.43 14.73
CA TYR A 259 3.72 -7.00 15.19
C TYR A 259 3.72 -6.31 16.55
N VAL A 260 2.59 -5.75 17.00
CA VAL A 260 2.55 -4.80 18.13
C VAL A 260 1.65 -5.27 19.27
N THR A 261 0.68 -6.15 18.99
CA THR A 261 -0.39 -6.51 19.92
C THR A 261 -0.36 -7.99 20.28
N ASP A 262 -0.85 -8.30 21.47
CA ASP A 262 -1.02 -9.67 21.94
C ASP A 262 -2.07 -10.45 21.09
N ALA A 263 -1.93 -11.77 21.06
CA ALA A 263 -2.72 -12.68 20.22
C ALA A 263 -4.25 -12.57 20.44
N ARG A 264 -4.67 -12.06 21.61
CA ARG A 264 -6.08 -11.87 22.00
C ARG A 264 -6.85 -10.92 21.07
N ILE A 265 -6.19 -9.90 20.52
CA ILE A 265 -6.82 -8.93 19.60
C ILE A 265 -6.54 -9.31 18.14
N THR A 266 -5.34 -9.82 17.87
CA THR A 266 -4.90 -10.20 16.52
C THR A 266 -5.81 -11.27 15.89
N GLY A 267 -6.21 -12.30 16.64
CA GLY A 267 -7.09 -13.36 16.15
C GLY A 267 -8.46 -12.86 15.67
N PRO A 268 -9.27 -12.19 16.54
CA PRO A 268 -10.56 -11.62 16.14
C PRO A 268 -10.44 -10.62 14.98
N TYR A 269 -9.41 -9.78 14.97
CA TYR A 269 -9.19 -8.82 13.89
C TYR A 269 -8.87 -9.52 12.56
N PHE A 270 -8.05 -10.57 12.60
CA PHE A 270 -7.74 -11.39 11.44
C PHE A 270 -8.99 -12.07 10.87
N PHE A 271 -9.87 -12.59 11.72
CA PHE A 271 -11.15 -13.15 11.27
C PHE A 271 -12.05 -12.09 10.62
N MET A 272 -12.17 -10.90 11.21
CA MET A 272 -12.90 -9.78 10.60
C MET A 272 -12.32 -9.42 9.22
N PHE A 273 -11.00 -9.35 9.11
CA PHE A 273 -10.30 -9.16 7.83
C PHE A 273 -10.69 -10.24 6.81
N MET A 274 -10.74 -11.52 7.19
CA MET A 274 -11.18 -12.60 6.30
C MET A 274 -12.61 -12.40 5.80
N CYS A 275 -13.54 -12.02 6.68
CA CYS A 275 -14.92 -11.73 6.28
C CYS A 275 -14.99 -10.56 5.28
N VAL A 276 -14.26 -9.47 5.55
CA VAL A 276 -14.22 -8.30 4.67
C VAL A 276 -13.61 -8.66 3.31
N TRP A 277 -12.51 -9.42 3.30
CA TRP A 277 -11.88 -9.89 2.07
C TRP A 277 -12.83 -10.78 1.27
N GLY A 278 -13.44 -11.78 1.89
CA GLY A 278 -14.39 -12.68 1.25
C GLY A 278 -15.57 -11.94 0.62
N TYR A 279 -16.14 -10.97 1.32
CA TYR A 279 -17.23 -10.16 0.80
C TYR A 279 -16.79 -9.21 -0.32
N LEU A 280 -15.78 -8.36 -0.09
CA LEU A 280 -15.40 -7.32 -1.05
C LEU A 280 -14.64 -7.88 -2.26
N ARG A 281 -13.68 -8.79 -2.05
CA ARG A 281 -12.83 -9.32 -3.13
C ARG A 281 -13.47 -10.44 -3.92
N HIS A 282 -14.38 -11.21 -3.32
CA HIS A 282 -15.02 -12.34 -4.02
C HIS A 282 -16.48 -12.10 -4.30
N TRP A 283 -17.33 -11.90 -3.29
CA TRP A 283 -18.78 -11.78 -3.52
C TRP A 283 -19.12 -10.61 -4.45
N ILE A 284 -18.61 -9.40 -4.15
CA ILE A 284 -18.87 -8.22 -4.98
C ILE A 284 -18.21 -8.34 -6.35
N ASN A 285 -16.98 -8.84 -6.44
CA ASN A 285 -16.30 -9.00 -7.74
C ASN A 285 -17.03 -10.01 -8.64
N LEU A 286 -17.46 -11.16 -8.09
CA LEU A 286 -18.26 -12.14 -8.81
C LEU A 286 -19.61 -11.56 -9.26
N ARG A 287 -20.23 -10.68 -8.46
CA ARG A 287 -21.44 -9.95 -8.87
C ARG A 287 -21.18 -9.05 -10.09
N ILE A 288 -20.04 -8.35 -10.12
CA ILE A 288 -19.63 -7.50 -11.25
C ILE A 288 -19.36 -8.36 -12.50
N ILE A 289 -18.64 -9.47 -12.35
CA ILE A 289 -18.38 -10.43 -13.43
C ILE A 289 -19.70 -11.01 -13.97
N TYR A 290 -20.62 -11.41 -13.10
CA TYR A 290 -21.93 -11.91 -13.50
C TYR A 290 -22.75 -10.85 -14.26
N SER A 291 -22.66 -9.60 -13.81
CA SER A 291 -23.25 -8.45 -14.48
C SER A 291 -22.68 -8.24 -15.89
N LEU A 292 -21.38 -8.51 -16.11
CA LEU A 292 -20.79 -8.47 -17.45
C LEU A 292 -21.38 -9.53 -18.39
N LEU A 293 -21.81 -10.68 -17.87
CA LEU A 293 -22.41 -11.76 -18.67
C LEU A 293 -23.90 -11.52 -18.96
N THR A 294 -24.61 -10.85 -18.05
CA THR A 294 -26.08 -10.68 -18.10
C THR A 294 -26.48 -9.27 -18.52
N THR A 295 -26.24 -8.29 -17.65
CA THR A 295 -26.71 -6.90 -17.79
C THR A 295 -25.92 -6.06 -18.79
N PHE A 296 -24.68 -6.43 -19.12
CA PHE A 296 -23.84 -5.64 -20.03
C PHE A 296 -24.47 -5.49 -21.41
N LYS A 297 -25.06 -6.54 -21.97
CA LYS A 297 -25.70 -6.43 -23.30
C LYS A 297 -27.05 -5.72 -23.26
N THR A 298 -27.75 -5.77 -22.13
CA THR A 298 -29.15 -5.34 -22.04
C THR A 298 -29.34 -3.89 -21.58
N VAL A 299 -28.43 -3.35 -20.77
CA VAL A 299 -28.57 -1.99 -20.20
C VAL A 299 -27.92 -0.95 -21.11
N GLY A 300 -28.71 -0.30 -21.97
CA GLY A 300 -28.24 0.74 -22.91
C GLY A 300 -27.62 0.17 -24.20
N PRO A 301 -27.20 1.03 -25.14
CA PRO A 301 -26.76 0.61 -26.46
C PRO A 301 -25.59 -0.38 -26.41
N PHE A 302 -25.62 -1.39 -27.28
CA PHE A 302 -24.57 -2.40 -27.42
C PHE A 302 -24.09 -2.43 -28.87
N GLU A 303 -23.28 -1.45 -29.22
CA GLU A 303 -22.72 -1.27 -30.56
C GLU A 303 -21.36 -0.59 -30.45
N LEU A 304 -20.52 -0.73 -31.48
CA LEU A 304 -19.23 -0.04 -31.53
C LEU A 304 -19.37 1.18 -32.43
N ASN A 305 -19.20 2.37 -31.88
CA ASN A 305 -19.17 3.61 -32.66
C ASN A 305 -18.06 4.53 -32.16
N TRP A 306 -17.07 4.80 -33.03
CA TRP A 306 -15.89 5.60 -32.70
C TRP A 306 -16.19 7.09 -32.62
N GLU A 307 -17.13 7.60 -33.42
CA GLU A 307 -17.52 9.02 -33.44
C GLU A 307 -18.24 9.40 -32.15
N THR A 308 -19.18 8.56 -31.72
CA THR A 308 -19.88 8.73 -30.44
C THR A 308 -19.11 8.15 -29.26
N GLN A 309 -17.88 7.67 -29.46
CA GLN A 309 -17.08 7.01 -28.41
C GLN A 309 -17.88 5.95 -27.63
N GLN A 310 -18.81 5.29 -28.30
CA GLN A 310 -19.58 4.20 -27.76
C GLN A 310 -18.74 2.93 -27.89
N TYR A 311 -18.07 2.58 -26.79
CA TYR A 311 -17.14 1.45 -26.72
C TYR A 311 -17.76 0.19 -26.12
N LYS A 312 -19.03 0.24 -25.75
CA LYS A 312 -19.74 -0.89 -25.16
C LYS A 312 -20.19 -1.87 -26.24
N CYS A 313 -19.31 -2.82 -26.54
CA CYS A 313 -19.51 -3.84 -27.57
C CYS A 313 -18.96 -5.20 -27.12
N TRP A 314 -19.10 -6.23 -27.98
CA TRP A 314 -18.63 -7.58 -27.70
C TRP A 314 -17.14 -7.64 -27.36
N ILE A 315 -16.30 -6.85 -28.05
CA ILE A 315 -14.85 -6.78 -27.80
C ILE A 315 -14.59 -6.29 -26.37
N SER A 316 -15.19 -5.15 -25.99
CA SER A 316 -15.03 -4.59 -24.65
C SER A 316 -15.56 -5.53 -23.57
N GLN A 317 -16.61 -6.29 -23.85
CA GLN A 317 -17.17 -7.28 -22.93
C GLN A 317 -16.17 -8.40 -22.65
N TYR A 318 -15.59 -9.02 -23.69
CA TYR A 318 -14.62 -10.10 -23.52
C TYR A 318 -13.32 -9.61 -22.86
N ILE A 319 -12.80 -8.45 -23.23
CA ILE A 319 -11.60 -7.88 -22.63
C ILE A 319 -11.83 -7.58 -21.14
N THR A 320 -12.94 -6.91 -20.80
CA THR A 320 -13.26 -6.57 -19.41
C THR A 320 -13.50 -7.84 -18.59
N LEU A 321 -14.21 -8.82 -19.14
CA LEU A 321 -14.46 -10.11 -18.51
C LEU A 321 -13.14 -10.85 -18.25
N ALA A 322 -12.25 -10.93 -19.23
CA ALA A 322 -10.96 -11.59 -19.09
C ALA A 322 -10.13 -10.94 -18.00
N LEU A 323 -9.98 -9.60 -18.02
CA LEU A 323 -9.16 -8.88 -17.04
C LEU A 323 -9.72 -8.97 -15.61
N LEU A 324 -11.04 -8.82 -15.42
CA LEU A 324 -11.65 -8.97 -14.09
C LEU A 324 -11.60 -10.42 -13.61
N SER A 325 -11.74 -11.39 -14.50
CA SER A 325 -11.59 -12.82 -14.14
C SER A 325 -10.15 -13.15 -13.77
N SER A 326 -9.15 -12.59 -14.47
CA SER A 326 -7.74 -12.72 -14.08
C SER A 326 -7.47 -12.07 -12.72
N LEU A 327 -8.04 -10.89 -12.47
CA LEU A 327 -7.95 -10.24 -11.15
C LEU A 327 -8.58 -11.12 -10.06
N GLN A 328 -9.75 -11.71 -10.33
CA GLN A 328 -10.42 -12.65 -9.42
C GLN A 328 -9.58 -13.91 -9.17
N ALA A 329 -8.91 -14.46 -10.18
CA ALA A 329 -8.03 -15.62 -10.03
C ALA A 329 -6.85 -15.34 -9.08
N VAL A 330 -6.21 -14.17 -9.21
CA VAL A 330 -5.14 -13.76 -8.29
C VAL A 330 -5.68 -13.54 -6.87
N ASN A 331 -6.88 -12.95 -6.73
CA ASN A 331 -7.52 -12.80 -5.43
C ASN A 331 -7.82 -14.16 -4.78
N LEU A 332 -8.24 -15.17 -5.55
CA LEU A 332 -8.47 -16.54 -5.05
C LEU A 332 -7.16 -17.22 -4.62
N PHE A 333 -6.07 -17.00 -5.35
CA PHE A 333 -4.74 -17.47 -4.95
C PHE A 333 -4.36 -16.93 -3.56
N TRP A 334 -4.52 -15.63 -3.32
CA TRP A 334 -4.25 -15.06 -1.99
C TRP A 334 -5.25 -15.52 -0.92
N TRP A 335 -6.52 -15.72 -1.29
CA TRP A 335 -7.51 -16.28 -0.38
C TRP A 335 -7.14 -17.67 0.12
N PHE A 336 -6.63 -18.54 -0.76
CA PHE A 336 -6.12 -19.85 -0.37
C PHE A 336 -5.03 -19.72 0.71
N HIS A 337 -4.08 -18.78 0.54
CA HIS A 337 -3.06 -18.52 1.55
C HIS A 337 -3.63 -17.99 2.86
N ILE A 338 -4.60 -17.07 2.81
CA ILE A 338 -5.27 -16.52 4.00
C ILE A 338 -5.98 -17.63 4.78
N CYS A 339 -6.76 -18.47 4.10
CA CYS A 339 -7.44 -19.62 4.71
C CYS A 339 -6.45 -20.64 5.28
N ARG A 340 -5.32 -20.88 4.61
CA ARG A 340 -4.26 -21.76 5.11
C ARG A 340 -3.63 -21.22 6.40
N ILE A 341 -3.40 -19.91 6.50
CA ILE A 341 -2.91 -19.28 7.73
C ILE A 341 -3.95 -19.39 8.84
N ALA A 342 -5.23 -19.14 8.53
CA ALA A 342 -6.34 -19.29 9.48
C ALA A 342 -6.42 -20.73 10.04
N TRP A 343 -6.32 -21.73 9.17
CA TRP A 343 -6.30 -23.14 9.56
C TRP A 343 -5.14 -23.44 10.50
N LYS A 344 -3.92 -22.98 10.16
CA LYS A 344 -2.74 -23.15 11.02
C LYS A 344 -2.92 -22.50 12.39
N PHE A 345 -3.45 -21.28 12.43
CA PHE A 345 -3.71 -20.56 13.68
C PHE A 345 -4.68 -21.31 14.61
N VAL A 346 -5.74 -21.90 14.04
CA VAL A 346 -6.73 -22.68 14.81
C VAL A 346 -6.16 -24.02 15.29
N VAL A 347 -5.42 -24.74 14.44
CA VAL A 347 -4.94 -26.09 14.74
C VAL A 347 -3.71 -26.10 15.63
N TYR A 348 -2.74 -25.22 15.39
CA TYR A 348 -1.44 -25.24 16.06
C TYR A 348 -1.30 -24.17 17.14
N ARG A 349 -2.28 -23.26 17.30
CA ARG A 349 -2.20 -22.06 18.16
C ARG A 349 -0.97 -21.18 17.89
N ASP A 350 -0.32 -21.37 16.74
CA ASP A 350 0.85 -20.62 16.30
C ASP A 350 0.41 -19.55 15.29
N ALA A 351 0.82 -18.31 15.56
CA ALA A 351 0.41 -17.11 14.83
C ALA A 351 1.42 -16.65 13.78
N ASP A 352 2.34 -17.53 13.37
CA ASP A 352 3.35 -17.16 12.38
C ASP A 352 2.79 -17.26 10.96
N ASP A 353 2.76 -16.10 10.31
CA ASP A 353 2.40 -15.92 8.91
C ASP A 353 3.52 -16.50 8.03
N ASP A 354 3.35 -17.74 7.54
CA ASP A 354 4.23 -18.45 6.59
C ASP A 354 4.67 -17.60 5.37
N ARG A 355 3.91 -16.55 5.03
CA ARG A 355 4.21 -15.63 3.92
C ARG A 355 5.30 -14.62 4.28
N SER A 356 5.67 -14.51 5.56
CA SER A 356 6.62 -13.54 6.08
C SER A 356 7.87 -14.11 6.78
N GLU A 357 8.03 -15.43 6.87
CA GLU A 357 9.21 -16.03 7.49
C GLU A 357 10.34 -16.37 6.51
N TYR A 358 11.52 -15.87 6.89
CA TYR A 358 12.85 -16.12 6.37
C TYR A 358 13.25 -17.59 6.64
N GLU A 359 13.91 -18.25 5.69
CA GLU A 359 14.75 -19.42 6.02
C GLU A 359 15.95 -18.87 6.81
N PRO A 360 16.16 -19.22 8.09
CA PRO A 360 17.50 -19.11 8.64
C PRO A 360 18.39 -20.00 7.79
N THR A 361 19.43 -19.44 7.19
CA THR A 361 20.58 -20.24 6.78
C THR A 361 20.98 -21.12 7.95
N ASP A 362 21.18 -22.42 7.71
CA ASP A 362 21.27 -23.52 8.69
C ASP A 362 22.29 -23.32 9.84
N GLU A 363 23.03 -22.21 9.85
CA GLU A 363 23.99 -21.83 10.89
C GLU A 363 23.41 -20.90 11.98
N GLU A 364 22.28 -20.21 11.76
CA GLU A 364 21.70 -19.27 12.75
C GLU A 364 20.55 -19.86 13.58
N GLY A 365 19.93 -20.96 13.13
CA GLY A 365 18.84 -21.63 13.86
C GLY A 365 19.29 -22.49 15.05
N GLU A 366 20.58 -22.79 15.15
CA GLU A 366 21.15 -23.59 16.24
C GLU A 366 21.66 -22.77 17.43
N SER A 367 22.08 -21.52 17.23
CA SER A 367 22.60 -20.66 18.31
C SER A 367 21.48 -20.20 19.24
N ASP A 368 20.36 -19.73 18.70
CA ASP A 368 19.24 -19.22 19.52
C ASP A 368 18.52 -20.33 20.30
N LYS A 369 18.43 -21.56 19.75
CA LYS A 369 17.85 -22.71 20.48
C LYS A 369 18.77 -23.23 21.60
N LYS A 370 20.09 -23.08 21.48
CA LYS A 370 21.04 -23.45 22.53
C LYS A 370 21.04 -22.44 23.67
N ASP A 371 20.92 -21.15 23.39
CA ASP A 371 20.93 -20.10 24.43
C ASP A 371 19.63 -20.03 25.23
N VAL A 372 18.47 -20.27 24.61
CA VAL A 372 17.19 -20.39 25.33
C VAL A 372 17.16 -21.62 26.25
N LYS A 373 17.63 -22.79 25.76
CA LYS A 373 17.73 -24.01 26.61
C LYS A 373 18.76 -23.87 27.74
N LYS A 374 19.81 -23.05 27.58
CA LYS A 374 20.82 -22.79 28.62
C LYS A 374 20.29 -21.81 29.67
N GLY A 375 19.43 -20.87 29.28
CA GLY A 375 18.69 -19.97 30.15
C GLY A 375 17.66 -20.68 31.02
N GLU A 376 16.83 -21.55 30.42
CA GLU A 376 15.82 -22.34 31.16
C GLU A 376 16.47 -23.33 32.13
N LYS A 377 17.57 -24.01 31.73
CA LYS A 377 18.29 -24.93 32.65
C LYS A 377 18.97 -24.19 33.81
N LYS A 378 19.36 -22.92 33.66
CA LYS A 378 19.88 -22.10 34.77
C LYS A 378 18.77 -21.58 35.69
N ALA A 379 17.62 -21.21 35.14
CA ALA A 379 16.46 -20.78 35.93
C ALA A 379 15.88 -21.91 36.79
N VAL A 380 15.76 -23.12 36.24
CA VAL A 380 15.27 -24.31 36.97
C VAL A 380 16.26 -24.79 38.05
N LYS A 381 17.57 -24.57 37.87
CA LYS A 381 18.59 -24.93 38.88
C LYS A 381 18.69 -23.91 40.02
N ALA A 382 18.25 -22.66 39.81
CA ALA A 382 18.23 -21.61 40.83
C ALA A 382 16.97 -21.67 41.72
N THR A 383 15.85 -22.19 41.21
CA THR A 383 14.63 -22.43 42.01
C THR A 383 14.65 -23.72 42.82
N ALA A 384 15.53 -24.68 42.49
CA ALA A 384 15.65 -25.96 43.22
C ALA A 384 16.57 -25.90 44.48
N THR A 385 17.33 -24.82 44.70
CA THR A 385 18.27 -24.67 45.83
C THR A 385 17.79 -23.71 46.92
N GLY A 386 16.57 -23.19 46.84
CA GLY A 386 16.02 -22.19 47.78
C GLY A 386 15.10 -22.70 48.88
N SER A 387 14.88 -24.01 49.04
CA SER A 387 13.97 -24.55 50.06
C SER A 387 14.61 -25.70 50.84
N LYS A 388 15.34 -25.35 51.89
CA LYS A 388 15.59 -26.17 53.08
C LYS A 388 16.38 -25.33 54.11
N ASN A 389 15.67 -24.60 54.95
CA ASN A 389 16.02 -24.48 56.38
C ASN A 389 14.90 -23.73 57.11
N GLY A 390 14.20 -24.45 57.99
CA GLY A 390 13.20 -23.91 58.87
C GLY A 390 12.74 -24.96 59.87
N GLY A 391 13.33 -24.92 61.07
CA GLY A 391 12.71 -25.39 62.31
C GLY A 391 13.10 -26.79 62.80
N GLN A 392 13.99 -26.84 63.79
CA GLN A 392 13.71 -27.48 65.09
C GLN A 392 14.86 -27.23 66.07
N GLU A 393 14.59 -26.37 67.06
CA GLU A 393 15.32 -26.29 68.33
C GLU A 393 14.62 -27.20 69.36
N GLY A 394 15.41 -27.85 70.21
CA GLY A 394 14.97 -28.34 71.52
C GLY A 394 15.09 -29.84 71.73
N ALA A 395 16.25 -30.30 72.24
CA ALA A 395 16.37 -31.26 73.35
C ALA A 395 17.85 -31.61 73.62
N GLU A 396 18.30 -31.30 74.83
CA GLU A 396 19.45 -31.91 75.52
C GLU A 396 19.23 -33.44 75.70
N PRO A 397 20.27 -34.30 75.90
CA PRO A 397 21.17 -34.18 77.06
C PRO A 397 22.64 -34.66 76.92
N ARG A 398 23.45 -34.15 77.86
CA ARG A 398 24.54 -34.78 78.63
C ARG A 398 25.70 -35.54 77.96
N ASP A 399 26.88 -35.08 78.40
CA ASP A 399 28.04 -35.83 78.93
C ASP A 399 29.19 -36.28 78.00
N ARG A 400 30.32 -35.57 78.16
CA ARG A 400 31.55 -36.07 78.83
C ARG A 400 32.86 -36.00 78.00
N LYS A 401 33.77 -35.14 78.52
CA LYS A 401 35.27 -35.21 78.52
C LYS A 401 35.97 -35.03 77.15
N THR A 402 37.10 -34.33 77.00
CA THR A 402 38.18 -33.92 77.93
C THR A 402 39.13 -32.94 77.23
N LYS A 403 39.77 -32.04 78.03
CA LYS A 403 41.13 -31.43 77.89
C LYS A 403 41.43 -30.59 76.62
N GLY A 404 42.03 -29.40 76.67
CA GLY A 404 42.71 -28.63 77.73
C GLY A 404 43.75 -27.69 77.08
N GLY A 405 44.08 -26.57 77.74
CA GLY A 405 45.21 -25.66 77.42
C GLY A 405 44.77 -24.19 77.33
N LYS A 406 44.91 -23.41 78.42
CA LYS A 406 46.03 -22.46 78.71
C LYS A 406 46.11 -21.36 77.64
N THR A 407 45.91 -20.08 77.93
CA THR A 407 46.20 -19.23 79.10
C THR A 407 45.26 -18.04 79.11
#